data_AF-A0A371DF43-F1
#
_entry.id   AF-A0A371DF43-F1
#
_cell.length_a   1.000
_cell.length_b   1.000
_cell.length_c   1.000
_cell.angle_alpha   90.00
_cell.angle_beta   90.00
_cell.angle_gamma   90.00
#
_symmetry.space_group_name_H-M   'P 1'
#
loop_
_entity.id
_entity.type
_entity.pdbx_description
1 polymer ?
#
loop_
_entity_poly.entity_id
_entity_poly.type
_entity_poly.pdbx_seq_one_letter_code
_entity_poly.pdbx_strand_id
1 'polypeptide(L)'
;MADIRENLVKVLEDGSGMTGAFSYCQKYPVPNPGLCVDGADAIGLPLGPRDAEALKSAAALAEGGHSWVVEAERVRFENTEWSAFVNDLLQKTCDDLGIREEVSKLRCELINMRLSEAGSSTLVPVTTEKVVASFAIVLPSKFQGGMVRVTHGDDAENYDCTPGAVTDGTVIAWHRDTIIDAQPIARGYQLALYYGIVQTTEHPLPTLAAQDAVLARLRQVLSSWDEGVRGGSVPKKIVYLLNNKYSQGKLNATALTGADARTAQLINAAARRSGSRLGLATLVCKEEGLGLIGQRRDWVDDDWLSEKENIEGFDDLMDIETDIKLQQLVNFDGRSLNGSLEVDIEKEAIPADLESSVRSGQPDKRMIGLVDSDELRLRQVYYRTVLVIWPQWSELGHSGPDADGAEPPAKRRRTED
;
A
#
# COMPACT_ATOMS: atom_id res chain seq x y z
N MET A 1 13.69 -23.66 -17.79
CA MET A 1 12.88 -23.11 -16.67
C MET A 1 12.44 -21.72 -17.16
N ALA A 2 11.14 -21.44 -17.23
CA ALA A 2 10.67 -20.13 -17.71
C ALA A 2 11.21 -19.02 -16.78
N ASP A 3 11.62 -17.87 -17.33
CA ASP A 3 12.16 -16.77 -16.52
C ASP A 3 11.07 -16.31 -15.53
N ILE A 4 11.39 -16.38 -14.24
CA ILE A 4 10.50 -15.95 -13.16
C ILE A 4 10.05 -14.50 -13.35
N ARG A 5 10.93 -13.64 -13.86
CA ARG A 5 10.63 -12.23 -14.09
C ARG A 5 9.58 -12.05 -15.18
N GLU A 6 9.74 -12.73 -16.30
CA GLU A 6 8.78 -12.68 -17.42
C GLU A 6 7.41 -13.20 -16.98
N ASN A 7 7.38 -14.31 -16.23
CA ASN A 7 6.14 -14.87 -15.71
C ASN A 7 5.45 -13.92 -14.73
N LEU A 8 6.22 -13.30 -13.83
CA LEU A 8 5.69 -12.33 -12.87
C LEU A 8 5.12 -11.10 -13.60
N VAL A 9 5.86 -10.51 -14.54
CA VAL A 9 5.40 -9.37 -15.36
C VAL A 9 4.09 -9.70 -16.06
N LYS A 10 4.03 -10.83 -16.78
CA LYS A 10 2.84 -11.23 -17.53
C LYS A 10 1.60 -11.37 -16.64
N VAL A 11 1.75 -11.98 -15.45
CA VAL A 11 0.62 -12.13 -14.53
C VAL A 11 0.20 -10.78 -13.94
N LEU A 12 1.15 -9.88 -13.67
CA LEU A 12 0.84 -8.52 -13.18
C LEU A 12 0.15 -7.66 -14.25
N GLU A 13 0.51 -7.81 -15.53
CA GLU A 13 -0.17 -7.17 -16.65
C GLU A 13 -1.62 -7.65 -16.78
N ASP A 14 -1.85 -8.98 -16.72
CA ASP A 14 -3.20 -9.57 -16.71
C ASP A 14 -4.02 -9.08 -15.49
N GLY A 15 -3.34 -8.86 -14.36
CA GLY A 15 -3.90 -8.33 -13.12
C GLY A 15 -4.00 -6.80 -13.06
N SER A 16 -3.65 -6.08 -14.14
CA SER A 16 -3.57 -4.61 -14.11
C SER A 16 -4.89 -3.97 -13.71
N GLY A 17 -4.93 -3.33 -12.54
CA GLY A 17 -6.14 -2.74 -11.95
C GLY A 17 -6.85 -3.59 -10.90
N MET A 18 -6.33 -4.76 -10.53
CA MET A 18 -6.75 -5.54 -9.36
C MET A 18 -5.87 -5.20 -8.15
N THR A 19 -6.42 -5.31 -6.95
CA THR A 19 -5.68 -5.13 -5.69
C THR A 19 -5.41 -6.45 -4.99
N GLY A 20 -6.16 -7.51 -5.32
CA GLY A 20 -6.14 -8.76 -4.56
C GLY A 20 -6.93 -8.68 -3.25
N ALA A 21 -7.46 -7.50 -2.89
CA ALA A 21 -8.26 -7.32 -1.69
C ALA A 21 -9.73 -7.65 -1.98
N PHE A 22 -10.39 -8.27 -1.00
CA PHE A 22 -11.84 -8.48 -0.98
C PHE A 22 -12.49 -7.73 0.19
N SER A 23 -11.69 -7.17 1.08
CA SER A 23 -12.12 -6.35 2.21
C SER A 23 -10.98 -5.47 2.71
N TYR A 24 -11.30 -4.43 3.47
CA TYR A 24 -10.33 -3.67 4.25
C TYR A 24 -10.97 -3.10 5.52
N CYS A 25 -10.13 -2.69 6.48
CA CYS A 25 -10.55 -1.94 7.66
C CYS A 25 -9.57 -0.80 7.92
N GLN A 26 -10.08 0.40 8.19
CA GLN A 26 -9.28 1.58 8.47
C GLN A 26 -9.98 2.53 9.44
N LYS A 27 -9.20 3.19 10.29
CA LYS A 27 -9.66 4.22 11.22
C LYS A 27 -9.57 5.61 10.57
N TYR A 28 -10.58 6.43 10.81
CA TYR A 28 -10.69 7.79 10.26
C TYR A 28 -11.08 8.79 11.35
N PRO A 29 -10.59 10.04 11.27
CA PRO A 29 -11.19 11.15 12.00
C PRO A 29 -12.52 11.52 11.33
N VAL A 30 -13.57 10.77 11.64
CA VAL A 30 -14.87 10.93 10.97
C VAL A 30 -15.53 12.26 11.36
N PRO A 31 -16.07 13.05 10.41
CA PRO A 31 -16.83 14.25 10.75
C PRO A 31 -18.07 13.84 11.54
N ASN A 32 -18.49 14.66 12.52
CA ASN A 32 -19.70 14.36 13.27
C ASN A 32 -20.91 14.46 12.31
N PRO A 33 -21.69 13.39 12.08
CA PRO A 33 -22.83 13.41 11.17
C PRO A 33 -23.95 14.40 11.51
N GLY A 34 -24.05 14.88 12.76
CA GLY A 34 -25.26 15.54 13.24
C GLY A 34 -26.45 14.58 13.12
N LEU A 35 -26.32 13.40 13.75
CA LEU A 35 -27.23 12.28 13.58
C LEU A 35 -28.58 12.56 14.25
N CYS A 36 -29.66 12.48 13.48
CA CYS A 36 -31.03 12.61 13.95
C CYS A 36 -31.84 11.37 13.58
N VAL A 37 -32.61 10.84 14.53
CA VAL A 37 -33.39 9.61 14.35
C VAL A 37 -34.84 9.86 14.73
N ASP A 38 -35.76 9.49 13.85
CA ASP A 38 -37.19 9.64 14.11
C ASP A 38 -37.59 8.85 15.37
N GLY A 39 -38.08 9.54 16.39
CA GLY A 39 -38.45 8.96 17.69
C GLY A 39 -37.36 8.98 18.76
N ALA A 40 -36.13 9.37 18.43
CA ALA A 40 -35.03 9.59 19.39
C ALA A 40 -34.37 10.97 19.27
N ASP A 41 -34.81 11.81 18.32
CA ASP A 41 -34.26 13.14 18.00
C ASP A 41 -32.74 13.09 17.75
N ALA A 42 -32.00 14.11 18.18
CA ALA A 42 -30.56 14.22 17.98
C ALA A 42 -29.78 13.24 18.88
N ILE A 43 -28.86 12.49 18.26
CA ILE A 43 -28.01 11.50 18.92
C ILE A 43 -26.60 12.05 19.09
N GLY A 44 -26.11 12.11 20.33
CA GLY A 44 -24.77 12.59 20.65
C GLY A 44 -23.67 11.58 20.31
N LEU A 45 -22.54 12.08 19.79
CA LEU A 45 -21.32 11.32 19.58
C LEU A 45 -20.14 11.96 20.34
N PRO A 46 -19.24 11.17 20.97
CA PRO A 46 -19.25 9.71 21.03
C PRO A 46 -20.45 9.15 21.80
N LEU A 47 -21.00 8.03 21.34
CA LEU A 47 -22.26 7.50 21.85
C LEU A 47 -22.19 7.22 23.36
N GLY A 48 -23.10 7.85 24.10
CA GLY A 48 -23.28 7.64 25.52
C GLY A 48 -24.48 6.72 25.84
N PRO A 49 -24.57 6.20 27.09
CA PRO A 49 -25.67 5.31 27.48
C PRO A 49 -27.07 5.94 27.35
N ARG A 50 -27.20 7.24 27.62
CA ARG A 50 -28.47 7.96 27.49
C ARG A 50 -29.03 7.87 26.06
N ASP A 51 -28.20 8.18 25.07
CA ASP A 51 -28.63 8.19 23.67
C ASP A 51 -28.76 6.77 23.12
N ALA A 52 -27.97 5.81 23.64
CA ALA A 52 -28.17 4.39 23.35
C ALA A 52 -29.57 3.90 23.78
N GLU A 53 -30.03 4.23 25.00
CA GLU A 53 -31.37 3.85 25.46
C GLU A 53 -32.49 4.56 24.69
N ALA A 54 -32.28 5.82 24.27
CA ALA A 54 -33.19 6.52 23.37
C ALA A 54 -33.31 5.79 22.02
N LEU A 55 -32.19 5.37 21.44
CA LEU A 55 -32.16 4.57 20.21
C LEU A 55 -32.88 3.23 20.37
N LYS A 56 -32.66 2.49 21.47
CA LYS A 56 -33.36 1.23 21.74
C LYS A 56 -34.88 1.39 21.77
N SER A 57 -35.35 2.53 22.29
CA SER A 57 -36.77 2.85 22.39
C SER A 57 -37.40 3.19 21.03
N ALA A 58 -36.60 3.72 20.09
CA ALA A 58 -37.05 4.11 18.76
C ALA A 58 -36.84 3.02 17.69
N ALA A 59 -36.00 2.02 17.94
CA ALA A 59 -35.55 1.04 16.97
C ALA A 59 -36.22 -0.34 17.12
N ALA A 60 -36.20 -1.14 16.07
CA ALA A 60 -36.70 -2.51 16.11
C ALA A 60 -35.63 -3.46 16.67
N LEU A 61 -36.00 -4.32 17.62
CA LEU A 61 -35.09 -5.34 18.15
C LEU A 61 -34.80 -6.38 17.06
N ALA A 62 -33.52 -6.59 16.76
CA ALA A 62 -33.06 -7.58 15.80
C ALA A 62 -33.17 -9.00 16.36
N GLU A 63 -33.16 -9.99 15.45
CA GLU A 63 -33.06 -11.39 15.83
C GLU A 63 -31.80 -11.63 16.68
N GLY A 64 -31.97 -12.33 17.81
CA GLY A 64 -30.90 -12.56 18.79
C GLY A 64 -30.87 -11.59 19.98
N GLY A 65 -31.71 -10.55 20.00
CA GLY A 65 -32.06 -9.81 21.24
C GLY A 65 -31.00 -8.85 21.81
N HIS A 66 -29.86 -8.67 21.13
CA HIS A 66 -28.75 -7.80 21.58
C HIS A 66 -28.41 -6.67 20.60
N SER A 67 -29.25 -6.46 19.59
CA SER A 67 -29.07 -5.45 18.56
C SER A 67 -30.39 -4.79 18.21
N TRP A 68 -30.35 -3.51 17.85
CA TRP A 68 -31.49 -2.73 17.41
C TRP A 68 -31.20 -2.11 16.05
N VAL A 69 -32.17 -2.19 15.15
CA VAL A 69 -32.07 -1.69 13.77
C VAL A 69 -33.02 -0.53 13.56
N VAL A 70 -32.48 0.53 12.96
CA VAL A 70 -33.22 1.68 12.46
C VAL A 70 -33.11 1.67 10.94
N GLU A 71 -34.25 1.60 10.25
CA GLU A 71 -34.33 1.68 8.79
C GLU A 71 -33.78 3.01 8.28
N ALA A 72 -33.19 3.00 7.08
CA ALA A 72 -32.47 4.14 6.52
C ALA A 72 -33.32 5.41 6.42
N GLU A 73 -34.62 5.29 6.10
CA GLU A 73 -35.53 6.43 5.92
C GLU A 73 -35.77 7.21 7.21
N ARG A 74 -35.51 6.59 8.36
CA ARG A 74 -35.69 7.19 9.69
C ARG A 74 -34.41 7.84 10.21
N VAL A 75 -33.33 7.78 9.45
CA VAL A 75 -32.01 8.34 9.80
C VAL A 75 -31.76 9.59 8.97
N ARG A 76 -31.44 10.69 9.64
CA ARG A 76 -31.12 11.98 9.01
C ARG A 76 -29.75 12.47 9.48
N PHE A 77 -29.05 13.13 8.57
CA PHE A 77 -27.73 13.72 8.81
C PHE A 77 -27.83 15.24 8.66
N GLU A 78 -27.48 15.98 9.70
CA GLU A 78 -27.56 17.46 9.71
C GLU A 78 -26.23 18.14 9.36
N ASN A 79 -25.10 17.41 9.38
CA ASN A 79 -23.82 17.93 8.92
C ASN A 79 -23.61 17.67 7.42
N THR A 80 -23.45 18.75 6.64
CA THR A 80 -23.21 18.67 5.20
C THR A 80 -21.86 18.06 4.83
N GLU A 81 -20.86 18.12 5.72
CA GLU A 81 -19.56 17.47 5.52
C GLU A 81 -19.66 15.93 5.53
N TRP A 82 -20.70 15.38 6.16
CA TRP A 82 -20.92 13.93 6.20
C TRP A 82 -21.07 13.33 4.81
N SER A 83 -21.85 13.97 3.94
CA SER A 83 -22.08 13.51 2.57
C SER A 83 -20.80 13.52 1.73
N ALA A 84 -19.95 14.54 1.92
CA ALA A 84 -18.64 14.60 1.25
C ALA A 84 -17.74 13.45 1.71
N PHE A 85 -17.69 13.20 3.02
CA PHE A 85 -16.92 12.08 3.58
C PHE A 85 -17.39 10.70 3.07
N VAL A 86 -18.71 10.47 3.02
CA VAL A 86 -19.26 9.21 2.48
C VAL A 86 -18.94 9.03 1.00
N ASN A 87 -18.96 10.13 0.21
CA ASN A 87 -18.55 10.07 -1.20
C ASN A 87 -17.05 9.79 -1.34
N ASP A 88 -16.19 10.41 -0.54
CA ASP A 88 -14.76 10.11 -0.57
C ASP A 88 -14.48 8.63 -0.19
N LEU A 89 -15.25 8.09 0.77
CA LEU A 89 -15.20 6.67 1.12
C LEU A 89 -15.66 5.75 0.00
N LEU A 90 -16.68 6.13 -0.79
CA LEU A 90 -17.12 5.37 -1.96
C LEU A 90 -15.95 5.22 -2.94
N GLN A 91 -15.32 6.32 -3.32
CA GLN A 91 -14.17 6.35 -4.24
C GLN A 91 -13.03 5.48 -3.73
N LYS A 92 -12.63 5.70 -2.47
CA LYS A 92 -11.57 4.91 -1.84
C LYS A 92 -11.91 3.43 -1.78
N THR A 93 -13.16 3.08 -1.48
CA THR A 93 -13.60 1.68 -1.40
C THR A 93 -13.54 1.01 -2.76
N CYS A 94 -13.95 1.70 -3.83
CA CYS A 94 -13.81 1.20 -5.18
C CYS A 94 -12.34 0.97 -5.56
N ASP A 95 -11.46 1.93 -5.23
CA ASP A 95 -10.03 1.81 -5.50
C ASP A 95 -9.38 0.64 -4.75
N ASP A 96 -9.64 0.53 -3.44
CA ASP A 96 -9.04 -0.51 -2.58
C ASP A 96 -9.57 -1.91 -2.87
N LEU A 97 -10.85 -2.05 -3.23
CA LEU A 97 -11.44 -3.34 -3.61
C LEU A 97 -11.27 -3.66 -5.10
N GLY A 98 -10.62 -2.79 -5.88
CA GLY A 98 -10.40 -3.00 -7.31
C GLY A 98 -11.69 -3.02 -8.14
N ILE A 99 -12.72 -2.30 -7.72
CA ILE A 99 -14.00 -2.17 -8.44
C ILE A 99 -13.79 -1.19 -9.60
N ARG A 100 -13.78 -1.72 -10.82
CA ARG A 100 -13.39 -0.98 -12.04
C ARG A 100 -14.53 -0.21 -12.73
N GLU A 101 -15.71 -0.21 -12.14
CA GLU A 101 -16.82 0.59 -12.67
C GLU A 101 -16.53 2.07 -12.49
N GLU A 102 -16.92 2.89 -13.48
CA GLU A 102 -16.85 4.34 -13.33
C GLU A 102 -17.65 4.72 -12.08
N VAL A 103 -17.01 5.37 -11.11
CA VAL A 103 -17.67 5.63 -9.83
C VAL A 103 -18.92 6.52 -10.00
N SER A 104 -19.00 7.30 -11.09
CA SER A 104 -20.20 8.03 -11.50
C SER A 104 -21.43 7.15 -11.78
N LYS A 105 -21.24 5.86 -12.04
CA LYS A 105 -22.28 4.84 -12.26
C LYS A 105 -22.64 4.08 -10.97
N LEU A 106 -21.95 4.37 -9.87
CA LEU A 106 -22.17 3.78 -8.57
C LEU A 106 -22.85 4.81 -7.66
N ARG A 107 -23.76 4.32 -6.81
CA ARG A 107 -24.38 5.14 -5.77
C ARG A 107 -24.13 4.51 -4.42
N CYS A 108 -23.79 5.35 -3.45
CA CYS A 108 -23.73 4.94 -2.06
C CYS A 108 -25.09 5.19 -1.40
N GLU A 109 -25.70 4.15 -0.84
CA GLU A 109 -27.02 4.21 -0.20
C GLU A 109 -26.93 3.68 1.22
N LEU A 110 -27.50 4.42 2.19
CA LEU A 110 -27.65 3.93 3.55
C LEU A 110 -28.65 2.77 3.54
N ILE A 111 -28.25 1.61 4.07
CA ILE A 111 -29.11 0.43 4.20
C ILE A 111 -29.85 0.50 5.53
N ASN A 112 -29.11 0.67 6.62
CA ASN A 112 -29.68 0.85 7.96
C ASN A 112 -28.62 1.40 8.93
N MET A 113 -29.09 1.78 10.11
CA MET A 113 -28.27 2.00 11.28
C MET A 113 -28.51 0.90 12.30
N ARG A 114 -27.45 0.40 12.93
CA ARG A 114 -27.53 -0.63 13.97
C ARG A 114 -26.84 -0.18 15.25
N LEU A 115 -27.57 -0.30 16.36
CA LEU A 115 -27.02 -0.24 17.72
C LEU A 115 -26.84 -1.67 18.22
N SER A 116 -25.64 -2.01 18.67
CA SER A 116 -25.32 -3.33 19.22
C SER A 116 -24.74 -3.18 20.63
N GLU A 117 -25.13 -4.08 21.53
CA GLU A 117 -24.62 -4.11 22.91
C GLU A 117 -23.91 -5.42 23.23
N ALA A 118 -23.44 -5.56 24.48
CA ALA A 118 -22.80 -6.77 24.96
C ALA A 118 -23.62 -8.04 24.68
N GLY A 119 -22.99 -9.05 24.09
CA GLY A 119 -23.63 -10.30 23.64
C GLY A 119 -24.02 -10.30 22.17
N SER A 120 -24.03 -9.15 21.49
CA SER A 120 -24.36 -9.07 20.07
C SER A 120 -23.25 -9.60 19.18
N SER A 121 -23.56 -10.59 18.33
CA SER A 121 -22.64 -11.20 17.35
C SER A 121 -23.11 -11.08 15.89
N THR A 122 -24.19 -10.33 15.62
CA THR A 122 -24.82 -10.35 14.29
C THR A 122 -24.29 -9.23 13.40
N LEU A 123 -23.60 -9.59 12.32
CA LEU A 123 -23.34 -8.72 11.17
C LEU A 123 -24.08 -9.26 9.95
N VAL A 124 -25.27 -8.74 9.63
CA VAL A 124 -25.75 -8.86 8.25
C VAL A 124 -26.75 -7.76 7.97
N PRO A 125 -26.54 -7.01 6.88
CA PRO A 125 -27.62 -6.78 5.95
C PRO A 125 -27.41 -7.66 4.72
N VAL A 126 -28.37 -8.54 4.46
CA VAL A 126 -28.49 -9.24 3.19
C VAL A 126 -28.63 -8.17 2.13
N THR A 127 -27.68 -8.12 1.21
CA THR A 127 -27.63 -7.15 0.13
C THR A 127 -28.75 -7.39 -0.87
N THR A 128 -29.30 -6.31 -1.42
CA THR A 128 -30.19 -6.37 -2.58
C THR A 128 -29.42 -6.86 -3.81
N GLU A 129 -30.13 -7.29 -4.85
CA GLU A 129 -29.51 -7.87 -6.05
C GLU A 129 -28.47 -6.96 -6.72
N LYS A 130 -28.51 -5.64 -6.52
CA LYS A 130 -27.66 -4.66 -7.22
C LYS A 130 -26.44 -4.15 -6.44
N VAL A 131 -26.21 -4.64 -5.22
CA VAL A 131 -25.07 -4.20 -4.40
C VAL A 131 -23.80 -4.91 -4.87
N VAL A 132 -22.75 -4.12 -5.12
CA VAL A 132 -21.44 -4.62 -5.57
C VAL A 132 -20.43 -4.78 -4.42
N ALA A 133 -20.54 -3.90 -3.43
CA ALA A 133 -19.75 -3.92 -2.21
C ALA A 133 -20.53 -3.17 -1.13
N SER A 134 -20.10 -3.28 0.11
CA SER A 134 -20.68 -2.53 1.22
C SER A 134 -19.59 -2.07 2.16
N PHE A 135 -19.89 -1.03 2.92
CA PHE A 135 -19.06 -0.63 4.04
C PHE A 135 -19.90 -0.25 5.25
N ALA A 136 -19.39 -0.57 6.42
CA ALA A 136 -19.93 -0.13 7.70
C ALA A 136 -19.02 0.97 8.26
N ILE A 137 -19.63 2.08 8.67
CA ILE A 137 -18.97 3.12 9.45
C ILE A 137 -19.37 2.92 10.91
N VAL A 138 -18.45 2.39 11.71
CA VAL A 138 -18.58 2.34 13.16
C VAL A 138 -18.32 3.73 13.70
N LEU A 139 -19.37 4.36 14.22
CA LEU A 139 -19.32 5.71 14.75
C LEU A 139 -18.60 5.75 16.11
N PRO A 140 -18.04 6.91 16.51
CA PRO A 140 -17.38 7.07 17.79
C PRO A 140 -18.29 6.60 18.94
N SER A 141 -17.90 5.52 19.62
CA SER A 141 -18.70 4.87 20.66
C SER A 141 -17.79 4.02 21.56
N LYS A 142 -18.12 3.86 22.84
CA LYS A 142 -17.27 3.10 23.78
C LYS A 142 -17.73 1.64 23.83
N PHE A 143 -16.96 0.74 23.23
CA PHE A 143 -17.18 -0.70 23.29
C PHE A 143 -15.87 -1.51 23.27
N GLN A 144 -15.96 -2.80 23.60
CA GLN A 144 -14.86 -3.78 23.53
C GLN A 144 -15.35 -5.10 22.93
N GLY A 145 -14.48 -5.83 22.25
CA GLY A 145 -14.82 -7.05 21.51
C GLY A 145 -15.36 -6.72 20.11
N GLY A 146 -16.16 -7.60 19.52
CA GLY A 146 -16.73 -7.33 18.20
C GLY A 146 -15.77 -7.50 17.03
N MET A 147 -14.76 -8.37 17.14
CA MET A 147 -13.83 -8.62 16.03
C MET A 147 -14.61 -9.12 14.81
N VAL A 148 -14.35 -8.51 13.67
CA VAL A 148 -15.04 -8.81 12.41
C VAL A 148 -14.15 -9.70 11.55
N ARG A 149 -14.66 -10.85 11.15
CA ARG A 149 -14.02 -11.76 10.22
C ARG A 149 -14.70 -11.66 8.86
N VAL A 150 -13.94 -11.33 7.84
CA VAL A 150 -14.41 -11.32 6.45
C VAL A 150 -13.73 -12.45 5.70
N THR A 151 -14.50 -13.30 5.04
CA THR A 151 -14.02 -14.52 4.38
C THR A 151 -14.41 -14.51 2.91
N HIS A 152 -13.48 -14.90 2.03
CA HIS A 152 -13.72 -15.10 0.60
C HIS A 152 -12.99 -16.37 0.14
N GLY A 153 -13.73 -17.36 -0.31
CA GLY A 153 -13.17 -18.69 -0.61
C GLY A 153 -12.41 -19.24 0.60
N ASP A 154 -11.13 -19.56 0.41
CA ASP A 154 -10.25 -20.03 1.48
C ASP A 154 -9.55 -18.90 2.26
N ASP A 155 -9.65 -17.65 1.80
CA ASP A 155 -8.99 -16.49 2.40
C ASP A 155 -9.88 -15.85 3.49
N ALA A 156 -9.27 -15.39 4.59
CA ALA A 156 -9.99 -14.70 5.66
C ALA A 156 -9.14 -13.58 6.27
N GLU A 157 -9.74 -12.41 6.45
CA GLU A 157 -9.16 -11.26 7.15
C GLU A 157 -9.92 -11.02 8.45
N ASN A 158 -9.19 -10.66 9.51
CA ASN A 158 -9.77 -10.36 10.82
C ASN A 158 -9.47 -8.91 11.18
N TYR A 159 -10.51 -8.16 11.56
CA TYR A 159 -10.42 -6.74 11.83
C TYR A 159 -10.89 -6.44 13.26
N ASP A 160 -10.01 -5.82 14.03
CA ASP A 160 -10.39 -5.16 15.28
C ASP A 160 -10.98 -3.79 14.96
N CYS A 161 -12.28 -3.66 15.22
CA CYS A 161 -13.05 -2.47 14.85
C CYS A 161 -13.22 -1.50 16.02
N THR A 162 -12.60 -1.79 17.17
CA THR A 162 -12.64 -0.91 18.33
C THR A 162 -12.04 0.46 18.01
N PRO A 163 -12.61 1.55 18.58
CA PRO A 163 -12.12 2.90 18.31
C PRO A 163 -10.65 3.05 18.70
N GLY A 164 -9.91 3.82 17.92
CA GLY A 164 -8.56 4.27 18.30
C GLY A 164 -8.63 5.42 19.29
N ALA A 165 -8.73 6.65 18.78
CA ALA A 165 -9.09 7.81 19.59
C ALA A 165 -10.61 7.83 19.87
N VAL A 166 -10.99 8.61 20.89
CA VAL A 166 -12.38 8.74 21.34
C VAL A 166 -13.31 9.31 20.25
N THR A 167 -12.76 10.09 19.31
CA THR A 167 -13.48 10.72 18.20
C THR A 167 -13.33 9.98 16.88
N ASP A 168 -12.51 8.93 16.82
CA ASP A 168 -12.29 8.21 15.57
C ASP A 168 -13.46 7.28 15.28
N GLY A 169 -13.80 7.16 14.01
CA GLY A 169 -14.65 6.10 13.49
C GLY A 169 -13.81 5.01 12.83
N THR A 170 -14.37 3.81 12.75
CA THR A 170 -13.75 2.70 12.03
C THR A 170 -14.61 2.37 10.81
N VAL A 171 -14.01 2.35 9.63
CA VAL A 171 -14.66 1.90 8.40
C VAL A 171 -14.18 0.50 8.07
N ILE A 172 -15.13 -0.39 7.82
CA ILE A 172 -14.87 -1.74 7.33
C ILE A 172 -15.61 -1.85 6.01
N ALA A 173 -14.93 -2.25 4.94
CA ALA A 173 -15.55 -2.47 3.65
C ALA A 173 -15.28 -3.88 3.14
N TRP A 174 -16.19 -4.40 2.34
CA TRP A 174 -16.12 -5.75 1.80
C TRP A 174 -16.84 -5.86 0.47
N HIS A 175 -16.38 -6.77 -0.38
CA HIS A 175 -17.01 -7.11 -1.64
C HIS A 175 -18.27 -7.97 -1.44
N ARG A 176 -19.23 -7.93 -2.37
CA ARG A 176 -20.48 -8.72 -2.31
C ARG A 176 -20.26 -10.24 -2.20
N ASP A 177 -19.15 -10.74 -2.76
CA ASP A 177 -18.82 -12.17 -2.81
C ASP A 177 -18.13 -12.66 -1.50
N THR A 178 -18.30 -11.94 -0.39
CA THR A 178 -17.67 -12.24 0.90
C THR A 178 -18.70 -12.68 1.93
N ILE A 179 -18.24 -13.46 2.91
CA ILE A 179 -19.00 -13.86 4.09
C ILE A 179 -18.44 -13.08 5.28
N ILE A 180 -19.32 -12.48 6.07
CA ILE A 180 -18.95 -11.67 7.23
C ILE A 180 -19.50 -12.33 8.48
N ASP A 181 -18.64 -12.40 9.49
CA ASP A 181 -19.00 -12.87 10.82
C ASP A 181 -18.44 -11.89 11.87
N ALA A 182 -19.21 -11.64 12.93
CA ALA A 182 -18.75 -10.85 14.06
C ALA A 182 -18.71 -11.68 15.32
N GLN A 183 -17.60 -11.59 16.04
CA GLN A 183 -17.56 -12.05 17.42
C GLN A 183 -18.47 -11.18 18.30
N PRO A 184 -18.98 -11.73 19.42
CA PRO A 184 -19.78 -10.95 20.35
C PRO A 184 -19.08 -9.67 20.84
N ILE A 185 -19.83 -8.58 20.95
CA ILE A 185 -19.40 -7.42 21.74
C ILE A 185 -19.31 -7.87 23.20
N ALA A 186 -18.19 -7.59 23.86
CA ALA A 186 -17.97 -7.97 25.25
C ALA A 186 -18.56 -6.92 26.21
N ARG A 187 -18.43 -5.62 25.87
CA ARG A 187 -18.86 -4.50 26.73
C ARG A 187 -19.23 -3.27 25.91
N GLY A 188 -20.14 -2.46 26.45
CA GLY A 188 -20.50 -1.15 25.90
C GLY A 188 -21.48 -1.21 24.75
N TYR A 189 -21.53 -0.12 23.97
CA TYR A 189 -22.42 0.04 22.83
C TYR A 189 -21.62 0.37 21.58
N GLN A 190 -21.89 -0.35 20.50
CA GLN A 190 -21.37 -0.08 19.17
C GLN A 190 -22.49 0.47 18.31
N LEU A 191 -22.27 1.63 17.70
CA LEU A 191 -23.19 2.21 16.72
C LEU A 191 -22.55 2.17 15.34
N ALA A 192 -23.23 1.59 14.36
CA ALA A 192 -22.72 1.48 13.01
C ALA A 192 -23.77 1.87 11.96
N LEU A 193 -23.31 2.57 10.92
CA LEU A 193 -24.07 2.89 9.72
C LEU A 193 -23.64 1.95 8.61
N TYR A 194 -24.58 1.23 8.00
CA TYR A 194 -24.29 0.29 6.91
C TYR A 194 -24.67 0.92 5.58
N TYR A 195 -23.71 0.99 4.67
CA TYR A 195 -23.89 1.52 3.33
C TYR A 195 -23.70 0.42 2.29
N GLY A 196 -24.58 0.40 1.30
CA GLY A 196 -24.45 -0.39 0.08
C GLY A 196 -23.92 0.46 -1.05
N ILE A 197 -22.93 -0.06 -1.78
CA ILE A 197 -22.50 0.49 -3.07
C ILE A 197 -23.31 -0.20 -4.13
N VAL A 198 -24.24 0.54 -4.73
CA VAL A 198 -25.23 0.04 -5.69
C VAL A 198 -24.80 0.40 -7.11
N GLN A 199 -24.79 -0.58 -7.99
CA GLN A 199 -24.58 -0.37 -9.40
C GLN A 199 -25.88 0.06 -10.06
N THR A 200 -25.85 1.21 -10.75
CA THR A 200 -27.05 1.80 -11.38
C THR A 200 -27.23 1.38 -12.84
N THR A 201 -26.25 0.70 -13.44
CA THR A 201 -26.29 0.20 -14.80
C THR A 201 -26.87 -1.22 -14.89
N GLU A 202 -27.24 -1.63 -16.10
CA GLU A 202 -27.70 -3.01 -16.38
C GLU A 202 -26.55 -3.98 -16.69
N HIS A 203 -25.29 -3.57 -16.46
CA HIS A 203 -24.15 -4.46 -16.66
C HIS A 203 -24.12 -5.56 -15.59
N PRO A 204 -23.53 -6.74 -15.90
CA PRO A 204 -23.27 -7.76 -14.89
C PRO A 204 -22.48 -7.16 -13.73
N LEU A 205 -22.80 -7.59 -12.51
CA LEU A 205 -22.11 -7.12 -11.32
C LEU A 205 -20.65 -7.62 -11.35
N PRO A 206 -19.69 -6.81 -10.86
CA PRO A 206 -18.33 -7.24 -10.67
C PRO A 206 -18.28 -8.48 -9.77
N THR A 207 -17.40 -9.41 -10.12
CA THR A 207 -17.11 -10.62 -9.36
C THR A 207 -15.61 -10.70 -9.09
N LEU A 208 -15.23 -11.39 -8.01
CA LEU A 208 -13.81 -11.60 -7.69
C LEU A 208 -13.14 -12.70 -8.53
N ALA A 209 -13.89 -13.46 -9.35
CA ALA A 209 -13.37 -14.63 -10.08
C ALA A 209 -12.15 -14.34 -10.97
N ALA A 210 -12.13 -13.19 -11.66
CA ALA A 210 -10.99 -12.80 -12.48
C ALA A 210 -9.75 -12.49 -11.63
N GLN A 211 -9.95 -11.83 -10.48
CA GLN A 211 -8.90 -11.55 -9.52
C GLN A 211 -8.38 -12.85 -8.88
N ASP A 212 -9.26 -13.78 -8.54
CA ASP A 212 -8.88 -15.09 -7.97
C ASP A 212 -8.01 -15.89 -8.92
N ALA A 213 -8.33 -15.88 -10.22
CA ALA A 213 -7.51 -16.53 -11.25
C ALA A 213 -6.11 -15.91 -11.35
N VAL A 214 -6.00 -14.59 -11.26
CA VAL A 214 -4.71 -13.87 -11.24
C VAL A 214 -3.94 -14.19 -9.95
N LEU A 215 -4.59 -14.14 -8.79
CA LEU A 215 -3.98 -14.48 -7.50
C LEU A 215 -3.48 -15.93 -7.48
N ALA A 216 -4.25 -16.88 -8.01
CA ALA A 216 -3.84 -18.27 -8.12
C ALA A 216 -2.57 -18.43 -8.97
N ARG A 217 -2.50 -17.74 -10.11
CA ARG A 217 -1.31 -17.72 -10.97
C ARG A 217 -0.11 -17.06 -10.28
N LEU A 218 -0.31 -15.92 -9.60
CA LEU A 218 0.76 -15.27 -8.83
C LEU A 218 1.30 -16.18 -7.73
N ARG A 219 0.41 -16.85 -6.98
CA ARG A 219 0.79 -17.82 -5.95
C ARG A 219 1.62 -18.95 -6.55
N GLN A 220 1.20 -19.50 -7.69
CA GLN A 220 1.97 -20.54 -8.39
C GLN A 220 3.37 -20.05 -8.81
N VAL A 221 3.46 -18.83 -9.36
CA VAL A 221 4.72 -18.21 -9.78
C VAL A 221 5.66 -18.02 -8.58
N LEU A 222 5.15 -17.48 -7.46
CA LEU A 222 5.93 -17.26 -6.24
C LEU A 222 6.37 -18.59 -5.59
N SER A 223 5.51 -19.60 -5.55
CA SER A 223 5.86 -20.92 -5.00
C SER A 223 6.92 -21.63 -5.86
N SER A 224 6.77 -21.61 -7.19
CA SER A 224 7.76 -22.21 -8.10
C SER A 224 9.12 -21.51 -8.00
N TRP A 225 9.10 -20.19 -7.77
CA TRP A 225 10.31 -19.43 -7.50
C TRP A 225 10.95 -19.83 -6.17
N ASP A 226 10.20 -19.94 -5.07
CA ASP A 226 10.74 -20.38 -3.77
C ASP A 226 11.51 -21.71 -3.88
N GLU A 227 10.93 -22.68 -4.57
CA GLU A 227 11.54 -23.98 -4.84
C GLU A 227 12.82 -23.84 -5.67
N GLY A 228 12.78 -23.01 -6.71
CA GLY A 228 13.94 -22.72 -7.56
C GLY A 228 15.09 -22.04 -6.78
N VAL A 229 14.78 -21.14 -5.83
CA VAL A 229 15.81 -20.44 -5.04
C VAL A 229 16.57 -21.44 -4.17
N ARG A 230 15.86 -22.42 -3.60
CA ARG A 230 16.48 -23.52 -2.82
C ARG A 230 17.37 -24.40 -3.68
N GLY A 231 17.03 -24.55 -4.96
CA GLY A 231 17.85 -25.24 -5.96
C GLY A 231 19.03 -24.44 -6.50
N GLY A 232 19.15 -23.14 -6.16
CA GLY A 232 20.25 -22.26 -6.58
C GLY A 232 20.22 -21.82 -8.05
N SER A 233 19.12 -22.07 -8.78
CA SER A 233 19.01 -21.83 -10.23
C SER A 233 18.30 -20.51 -10.60
N VAL A 234 17.83 -19.75 -9.61
CA VAL A 234 17.02 -18.52 -9.79
C VAL A 234 17.46 -17.46 -8.77
N PRO A 235 17.20 -16.16 -9.00
CA PRO A 235 17.61 -15.07 -8.11
C PRO A 235 17.01 -15.18 -6.69
N LYS A 236 17.77 -14.76 -5.66
CA LYS A 236 17.34 -14.81 -4.24
C LYS A 236 16.31 -13.75 -3.86
N LYS A 237 16.14 -12.73 -4.70
CA LYS A 237 15.20 -11.62 -4.55
C LYS A 237 14.80 -11.10 -5.92
N ILE A 238 13.62 -10.51 -6.01
CA ILE A 238 13.15 -9.79 -7.20
C ILE A 238 13.00 -8.31 -6.81
N VAL A 239 13.48 -7.44 -7.68
CA VAL A 239 13.44 -5.98 -7.52
C VAL A 239 12.56 -5.43 -8.63
N TYR A 240 11.35 -4.99 -8.27
CA TYR A 240 10.36 -4.46 -9.20
C TYR A 240 10.34 -2.93 -9.14
N LEU A 241 10.63 -2.26 -10.25
CA LEU A 241 10.58 -0.80 -10.37
C LEU A 241 9.14 -0.30 -10.31
N LEU A 242 8.88 0.60 -9.36
CA LEU A 242 7.60 1.31 -9.30
C LEU A 242 7.61 2.52 -10.25
N ASN A 243 6.42 2.91 -10.72
CA ASN A 243 6.27 3.97 -11.70
C ASN A 243 6.55 5.35 -11.08
N ASN A 244 6.11 5.58 -9.85
CA ASN A 244 6.26 6.86 -9.17
C ASN A 244 7.49 6.90 -8.26
N LYS A 245 7.97 8.12 -8.00
CA LYS A 245 8.98 8.40 -6.99
C LYS A 245 8.30 8.72 -5.66
N TYR A 246 8.71 8.04 -4.59
CA TYR A 246 8.20 8.30 -3.24
C TYR A 246 9.28 8.88 -2.33
N SER A 247 8.85 9.60 -1.29
CA SER A 247 9.76 10.24 -0.34
C SER A 247 10.49 9.20 0.52
N GLN A 248 11.82 9.21 0.45
CA GLN A 248 12.71 8.28 1.17
C GLN A 248 12.43 8.23 2.68
N GLY A 249 12.17 9.39 3.31
CA GLY A 249 11.97 9.49 4.76
C GLY A 249 10.60 9.03 5.27
N LYS A 250 9.66 8.68 4.38
CA LYS A 250 8.28 8.28 4.73
C LYS A 250 7.80 7.06 3.94
N LEU A 251 8.74 6.23 3.49
CA LEU A 251 8.45 5.11 2.63
C LEU A 251 7.69 4.01 3.42
N ASN A 252 6.47 3.71 3.01
CA ASN A 252 5.61 2.65 3.56
C ASN A 252 4.49 2.32 2.55
N ALA A 253 3.71 1.27 2.80
CA ALA A 253 2.66 0.84 1.88
C ALA A 253 1.57 1.90 1.67
N THR A 254 1.21 2.67 2.70
CA THR A 254 0.18 3.73 2.61
C THR A 254 0.63 4.95 1.81
N ALA A 255 1.93 5.10 1.58
CA ALA A 255 2.47 6.18 0.75
C ALA A 255 2.34 5.89 -0.76
N LEU A 256 2.15 4.63 -1.15
CA LEU A 256 1.98 4.23 -2.54
C LEU A 256 0.63 4.72 -3.07
N THR A 257 0.59 5.12 -4.35
CA THR A 257 -0.65 5.59 -4.99
C THR A 257 -0.83 4.97 -6.37
N GLY A 258 -2.08 4.96 -6.85
CA GLY A 258 -2.42 4.55 -8.20
C GLY A 258 -1.99 3.11 -8.53
N ALA A 259 -1.34 2.92 -9.69
CA ALA A 259 -0.93 1.60 -10.17
C ALA A 259 0.07 0.91 -9.23
N ASP A 260 0.99 1.68 -8.63
CA ASP A 260 2.01 1.11 -7.74
C ASP A 260 1.38 0.50 -6.47
N ALA A 261 0.40 1.20 -5.89
CA ALA A 261 -0.35 0.70 -4.73
C ALA A 261 -1.06 -0.61 -5.06
N ARG A 262 -1.76 -0.65 -6.19
CA ARG A 262 -2.49 -1.85 -6.64
C ARG A 262 -1.55 -3.03 -6.90
N THR A 263 -0.45 -2.81 -7.61
CA THR A 263 0.56 -3.85 -7.86
C THR A 263 1.16 -4.38 -6.56
N ALA A 264 1.55 -3.48 -5.63
CA ALA A 264 2.09 -3.89 -4.34
C ALA A 264 1.08 -4.68 -3.50
N GLN A 265 -0.18 -4.25 -3.47
CA GLN A 265 -1.28 -4.96 -2.78
C GLN A 265 -1.53 -6.34 -3.39
N LEU A 266 -1.59 -6.44 -4.73
CA LEU A 266 -1.86 -7.68 -5.44
C LEU A 266 -0.77 -8.74 -5.17
N ILE A 267 0.50 -8.33 -5.24
CA ILE A 267 1.63 -9.21 -4.91
C ILE A 267 1.58 -9.59 -3.43
N ASN A 268 1.28 -8.64 -2.54
CA ASN A 268 1.19 -8.91 -1.10
C ASN A 268 0.09 -9.95 -0.77
N ALA A 269 -1.07 -9.83 -1.41
CA ALA A 269 -2.18 -10.77 -1.25
C ALA A 269 -1.80 -12.19 -1.68
N ALA A 270 -1.03 -12.33 -2.76
CA ALA A 270 -0.48 -13.64 -3.18
C ALA A 270 0.61 -14.14 -2.21
N ALA A 271 1.53 -13.26 -1.79
CA ALA A 271 2.70 -13.58 -1.00
C ALA A 271 2.40 -14.08 0.41
N ARG A 272 1.33 -13.56 1.05
CA ARG A 272 0.88 -14.00 2.38
C ARG A 272 0.68 -15.53 2.48
N ARG A 273 0.31 -16.19 1.38
CA ARG A 273 0.08 -17.64 1.33
C ARG A 273 1.28 -18.44 0.83
N SER A 274 2.10 -17.86 -0.05
CA SER A 274 3.29 -18.54 -0.59
C SER A 274 4.51 -18.43 0.32
N GLY A 275 4.44 -17.69 1.44
CA GLY A 275 5.57 -17.50 2.35
C GLY A 275 6.63 -16.55 1.78
N SER A 276 6.24 -15.66 0.87
CA SER A 276 7.11 -14.58 0.39
C SER A 276 6.92 -13.32 1.24
N ARG A 277 7.99 -12.54 1.38
CA ARG A 277 7.99 -11.24 2.04
C ARG A 277 8.15 -10.12 1.02
N LEU A 278 7.56 -8.98 1.34
CA LEU A 278 7.64 -7.77 0.56
C LEU A 278 8.22 -6.64 1.42
N GLY A 279 8.93 -5.75 0.74
CA GLY A 279 9.44 -4.51 1.30
C GLY A 279 9.60 -3.48 0.21
N LEU A 280 9.75 -2.23 0.63
CA LEU A 280 9.99 -1.11 -0.28
C LEU A 280 11.41 -0.60 -0.04
N ALA A 281 12.09 -0.19 -1.10
CA ALA A 281 13.43 0.37 -1.00
C ALA A 281 13.61 1.54 -1.97
N THR A 282 14.65 2.34 -1.71
CA THR A 282 15.11 3.35 -2.66
C THR A 282 16.24 2.75 -3.49
N LEU A 283 16.03 2.67 -4.80
CA LEU A 283 17.12 2.41 -5.73
C LEU A 283 17.88 3.70 -5.99
N VAL A 284 19.19 3.66 -5.75
CA VAL A 284 20.11 4.76 -6.00
C VAL A 284 21.02 4.34 -7.14
N CYS A 285 20.88 5.01 -8.29
CA CYS A 285 21.79 4.89 -9.41
C CYS A 285 22.69 6.13 -9.43
N LYS A 286 24.00 5.92 -9.42
CA LYS A 286 25.01 6.96 -9.54
C LYS A 286 25.77 6.72 -10.83
N GLU A 287 25.84 7.76 -11.65
CA GLU A 287 26.62 7.77 -12.87
C GLU A 287 27.70 8.85 -12.72
N GLU A 288 28.94 8.51 -13.00
CA GLU A 288 30.10 9.38 -12.83
C GLU A 288 31.00 9.26 -14.06
N GLY A 289 31.49 10.38 -14.58
CA GLY A 289 32.38 10.40 -15.74
C GLY A 289 33.30 11.63 -15.71
N LEU A 290 34.39 11.54 -16.46
CA LEU A 290 35.42 12.57 -16.56
C LEU A 290 35.32 13.31 -17.89
N GLY A 291 35.36 14.63 -17.87
CA GLY A 291 35.35 15.49 -19.05
C GLY A 291 36.58 16.38 -19.09
N LEU A 292 37.10 16.65 -20.28
CA LEU A 292 38.24 17.55 -20.47
C LEU A 292 37.78 19.01 -20.59
N ILE A 293 38.50 19.91 -19.94
CA ILE A 293 38.31 21.36 -20.05
C ILE A 293 38.95 21.81 -21.37
N GLY A 294 38.18 22.48 -22.23
CA GLY A 294 38.70 23.16 -23.42
C GLY A 294 38.74 22.36 -24.73
N GLN A 295 38.24 21.12 -24.81
CA GLN A 295 38.08 20.44 -26.10
C GLN A 295 36.74 20.73 -26.77
N ARG A 296 36.67 21.83 -27.52
CA ARG A 296 35.79 21.90 -28.70
C ARG A 296 36.65 21.70 -29.96
N ARG A 297 36.24 20.77 -30.81
CA ARG A 297 36.70 20.69 -32.20
C ARG A 297 36.31 21.97 -32.93
N ASP A 298 37.33 22.67 -33.42
CA ASP A 298 37.32 23.58 -34.57
C ASP A 298 36.50 24.89 -34.52
N TRP A 299 37.25 26.00 -34.42
CA TRP A 299 37.01 27.35 -34.95
C TRP A 299 35.68 28.07 -34.61
N VAL A 300 35.60 28.72 -33.45
CA VAL A 300 34.90 30.02 -33.32
C VAL A 300 35.68 30.91 -32.35
N ASP A 301 35.98 32.12 -32.81
CA ASP A 301 36.68 33.19 -32.10
C ASP A 301 36.06 33.50 -30.73
N ASP A 302 36.95 33.58 -29.74
CA ASP A 302 37.04 34.57 -28.66
C ASP A 302 35.69 35.07 -28.08
N ASP A 303 35.16 34.32 -27.10
CA ASP A 303 34.35 34.91 -26.03
C ASP A 303 34.58 34.12 -24.72
N TRP A 304 35.36 34.73 -23.82
CA TRP A 304 35.79 34.18 -22.52
C TRP A 304 34.68 34.15 -21.45
N LEU A 305 33.50 33.64 -21.81
CA LEU A 305 32.40 33.45 -20.87
C LEU A 305 32.24 31.96 -20.52
N SER A 306 32.85 31.58 -19.39
CA SER A 306 32.49 30.42 -18.55
C SER A 306 32.62 29.03 -19.20
N GLU A 307 33.86 28.55 -19.37
CA GLU A 307 34.22 27.17 -19.74
C GLU A 307 33.70 26.08 -18.77
N LYS A 308 33.02 26.45 -17.67
CA LYS A 308 32.38 25.51 -16.72
C LYS A 308 31.01 25.00 -17.17
N GLU A 309 30.43 25.54 -18.25
CA GLU A 309 29.06 25.23 -18.68
C GLU A 309 28.97 24.29 -19.91
N ASN A 310 30.09 23.84 -20.48
CA ASN A 310 30.10 23.12 -21.77
C ASN A 310 29.89 21.60 -21.71
N ILE A 311 29.75 20.98 -20.54
CA ILE A 311 29.37 19.55 -20.46
C ILE A 311 27.84 19.48 -20.55
N GLU A 312 27.31 19.28 -21.76
CA GLU A 312 25.85 19.18 -21.97
C GLU A 312 25.31 17.82 -21.46
N GLY A 313 26.09 16.74 -21.59
CA GLY A 313 25.70 15.39 -21.19
C GLY A 313 26.87 14.40 -21.00
N PHE A 314 26.54 13.12 -20.80
CA PHE A 314 27.53 12.05 -20.62
C PHE A 314 28.21 11.61 -21.93
N ASP A 315 27.65 11.96 -23.08
CA ASP A 315 28.23 11.62 -24.40
C ASP A 315 29.61 12.27 -24.63
N ASP A 316 29.92 13.35 -23.90
CA ASP A 316 31.19 14.07 -23.96
C ASP A 316 32.21 13.63 -22.90
N LEU A 317 31.91 12.55 -22.16
CA LEU A 317 32.72 12.08 -21.03
C LEU A 317 33.48 10.78 -21.33
N MET A 318 34.63 10.65 -20.69
CA MET A 318 35.45 9.45 -20.62
C MET A 318 35.24 8.76 -19.26
N ASP A 319 35.66 7.49 -19.17
CA ASP A 319 35.66 6.70 -17.94
C ASP A 319 34.33 6.72 -17.17
N ILE A 320 33.23 6.50 -17.89
CA ILE A 320 31.89 6.48 -17.32
C ILE A 320 31.73 5.23 -16.45
N GLU A 321 31.46 5.43 -15.16
CA GLU A 321 31.16 4.40 -14.18
C GLU A 321 29.72 4.54 -13.68
N THR A 322 29.03 3.41 -13.57
CA THR A 322 27.66 3.32 -13.05
C THR A 322 27.62 2.41 -11.81
N ASP A 323 27.15 2.94 -10.68
CA ASP A 323 26.94 2.20 -9.43
C ASP A 323 25.45 2.19 -9.07
N ILE A 324 24.86 1.02 -8.91
CA ILE A 324 23.43 0.85 -8.57
C ILE A 324 23.28 0.01 -7.31
N LYS A 325 22.62 0.59 -6.31
CA LYS A 325 22.38 -0.06 -5.01
C LYS A 325 20.98 0.22 -4.51
N LEU A 326 20.47 -0.71 -3.71
CA LEU A 326 19.26 -0.48 -2.92
C LEU A 326 19.64 0.09 -1.56
N GLN A 327 18.88 1.06 -1.10
CA GLN A 327 19.03 1.71 0.20
C GLN A 327 17.70 1.74 0.93
N GLN A 328 17.77 1.70 2.27
CA GLN A 328 16.60 1.83 3.15
C GLN A 328 15.48 0.85 2.81
N LEU A 329 15.79 -0.46 2.82
CA LEU A 329 14.75 -1.47 2.71
C LEU A 329 13.88 -1.40 3.96
N VAL A 330 12.59 -1.16 3.78
CA VAL A 330 11.57 -1.11 4.83
C VAL A 330 10.49 -2.15 4.57
N ASN A 331 9.84 -2.62 5.63
CA ASN A 331 8.61 -3.40 5.49
C ASN A 331 7.43 -2.47 5.12
N PHE A 332 6.23 -3.04 4.91
CA PHE A 332 5.05 -2.27 4.54
C PHE A 332 4.56 -1.30 5.63
N ASP A 333 4.96 -1.49 6.89
CA ASP A 333 4.69 -0.56 7.99
C ASP A 333 5.71 0.60 8.06
N GLY A 334 6.74 0.59 7.20
CA GLY A 334 7.82 1.57 7.20
C GLY A 334 8.94 1.30 8.22
N ARG A 335 8.97 0.11 8.83
CA ARG A 335 10.09 -0.30 9.71
C ARG A 335 11.28 -0.72 8.86
N SER A 336 12.45 -0.17 9.16
CA SER A 336 13.70 -0.53 8.49
C SER A 336 14.06 -2.00 8.72
N LEU A 337 14.41 -2.68 7.63
CA LEU A 337 14.87 -4.06 7.59
C LEU A 337 16.37 -4.13 7.26
N ASN A 338 16.82 -3.30 6.30
CA ASN A 338 18.22 -3.27 5.87
C ASN A 338 18.62 -1.87 5.36
N GLY A 339 19.85 -1.45 5.67
CA GLY A 339 20.39 -0.15 5.27
C GLY A 339 20.84 -0.09 3.82
N SER A 340 21.46 -1.16 3.31
CA SER A 340 21.92 -1.23 1.91
C SER A 340 22.00 -2.67 1.40
N LEU A 341 21.65 -2.86 0.13
CA LEU A 341 21.62 -4.17 -0.51
C LEU A 341 22.09 -4.08 -1.97
N GLU A 342 23.00 -4.97 -2.36
CA GLU A 342 23.46 -5.15 -3.74
C GLU A 342 22.36 -5.77 -4.61
N VAL A 343 22.30 -5.36 -5.87
CA VAL A 343 21.32 -5.85 -6.85
C VAL A 343 22.02 -6.33 -8.12
N ASP A 344 21.77 -7.57 -8.52
CA ASP A 344 22.18 -8.11 -9.81
C ASP A 344 21.06 -7.77 -10.82
N ILE A 345 21.18 -6.61 -11.48
CA ILE A 345 20.11 -6.08 -12.35
C ILE A 345 19.73 -7.06 -13.45
N GLU A 346 20.71 -7.73 -14.04
CA GLU A 346 20.49 -8.66 -15.15
C GLU A 346 19.64 -9.86 -14.75
N LYS A 347 19.64 -10.26 -13.47
CA LYS A 347 18.94 -11.45 -12.98
C LYS A 347 17.76 -11.14 -12.04
N GLU A 348 17.83 -10.06 -11.28
CA GLU A 348 16.91 -9.77 -10.17
C GLU A 348 15.90 -8.66 -10.51
N ALA A 349 16.20 -7.79 -11.48
CA ALA A 349 15.41 -6.59 -11.70
C ALA A 349 14.30 -6.76 -12.75
N ILE A 350 13.18 -6.08 -12.49
CA ILE A 350 12.05 -5.88 -13.38
C ILE A 350 11.81 -4.36 -13.48
N PRO A 351 11.75 -3.77 -14.69
CA PRO A 351 11.96 -4.42 -15.99
C PRO A 351 13.43 -4.86 -16.19
N ALA A 352 13.69 -5.70 -17.19
CA ALA A 352 15.03 -6.24 -17.45
C ALA A 352 16.04 -5.15 -17.85
N ASP A 353 15.58 -4.05 -18.43
CA ASP A 353 16.33 -2.85 -18.80
C ASP A 353 16.27 -1.76 -17.70
N LEU A 354 16.23 -2.18 -16.43
CA LEU A 354 16.13 -1.30 -15.26
C LEU A 354 17.10 -0.11 -15.33
N GLU A 355 18.34 -0.34 -15.73
CA GLU A 355 19.38 0.69 -15.79
C GLU A 355 19.00 1.86 -16.72
N SER A 356 18.47 1.53 -17.90
CA SER A 356 17.96 2.51 -18.86
C SER A 356 16.68 3.18 -18.35
N SER A 357 15.78 2.40 -17.75
CA SER A 357 14.53 2.89 -17.18
C SER A 357 14.75 3.89 -16.04
N VAL A 358 15.73 3.63 -15.15
CA VAL A 358 16.08 4.51 -14.02
C VAL A 358 16.69 5.82 -14.51
N ARG A 359 17.52 5.76 -15.55
CA ARG A 359 18.16 6.93 -16.16
C ARG A 359 17.23 7.71 -17.09
N SER A 360 16.06 7.18 -17.41
CA SER A 360 15.07 7.92 -18.19
C SER A 360 14.61 9.17 -17.43
N GLY A 361 14.70 10.32 -18.10
CA GLY A 361 14.39 11.63 -17.56
C GLY A 361 15.56 12.36 -16.89
N GLN A 362 15.26 13.44 -16.19
CA GLN A 362 16.28 14.27 -15.54
C GLN A 362 16.83 13.62 -14.26
N PRO A 363 18.14 13.81 -13.96
CA PRO A 363 18.73 13.34 -12.71
C PRO A 363 18.16 14.10 -11.51
N ASP A 364 18.04 13.42 -10.38
CA ASP A 364 17.56 14.02 -9.14
C ASP A 364 18.63 14.90 -8.47
N LYS A 365 19.92 14.58 -8.71
CA LYS A 365 21.05 15.46 -8.38
C LYS A 365 22.03 15.46 -9.53
N ARG A 366 22.53 16.65 -9.88
CA ARG A 366 23.62 16.85 -10.83
C ARG A 366 24.71 17.67 -10.16
N MET A 367 25.94 17.19 -10.22
CA MET A 367 27.11 17.83 -9.61
C MET A 367 28.22 17.86 -10.64
N ILE A 368 28.85 19.02 -10.79
CA ILE A 368 30.06 19.19 -11.60
C ILE A 368 31.16 19.70 -10.66
N GLY A 369 32.29 19.01 -10.63
CA GLY A 369 33.44 19.37 -9.80
C GLY A 369 34.73 19.32 -10.60
N LEU A 370 35.67 20.22 -10.29
CA LEU A 370 37.03 20.15 -10.82
C LEU A 370 37.77 18.97 -10.18
N VAL A 371 38.41 18.15 -11.01
CA VAL A 371 39.34 17.11 -10.55
C VAL A 371 40.74 17.70 -10.50
N ASP A 372 41.16 18.38 -11.56
CA ASP A 372 42.41 19.15 -11.65
C ASP A 372 42.26 20.36 -12.59
N SER A 373 43.36 20.85 -13.18
CA SER A 373 43.35 22.01 -14.09
C SER A 373 42.70 21.76 -15.44
N ASP A 374 42.69 20.51 -15.90
CA ASP A 374 42.26 20.13 -17.25
C ASP A 374 41.06 19.15 -17.21
N GLU A 375 40.69 18.63 -16.05
CA GLU A 375 39.60 17.66 -15.89
C GLU A 375 38.45 18.13 -14.98
N LEU A 376 37.24 17.88 -15.44
CA LEU A 376 35.99 17.99 -14.69
C LEU A 376 35.40 16.61 -14.46
N ARG A 377 34.71 16.46 -13.33
CA ARG A 377 33.91 15.30 -12.99
C ARG A 377 32.44 15.68 -12.99
N LEU A 378 31.67 15.03 -13.85
CA LEU A 378 30.21 15.06 -13.79
C LEU A 378 29.74 13.87 -12.97
N ARG A 379 28.89 14.14 -11.98
CA ARG A 379 28.18 13.11 -11.23
C ARG A 379 26.68 13.36 -11.29
N GLN A 380 25.93 12.35 -11.68
CA GLN A 380 24.48 12.35 -11.66
C GLN A 380 23.97 11.26 -10.72
N VAL A 381 22.90 11.57 -10.00
CA VAL A 381 22.25 10.63 -9.07
C VAL A 381 20.77 10.57 -9.38
N TYR A 382 20.26 9.36 -9.51
CA TYR A 382 18.86 9.06 -9.76
C TYR A 382 18.30 8.28 -8.57
N TYR A 383 17.17 8.74 -8.04
CA TYR A 383 16.41 8.03 -7.03
C TYR A 383 15.14 7.46 -7.65
N ARG A 384 14.92 6.16 -7.47
CA ARG A 384 13.67 5.49 -7.83
C ARG A 384 13.19 4.65 -6.67
N THR A 385 11.89 4.37 -6.62
CA THR A 385 11.32 3.49 -5.60
C THR A 385 11.11 2.12 -6.21
N VAL A 386 11.48 1.08 -5.47
CA VAL A 386 11.33 -0.30 -5.89
C VAL A 386 10.58 -1.11 -4.84
N LEU A 387 9.81 -2.08 -5.31
CA LEU A 387 9.27 -3.15 -4.50
C LEU A 387 10.25 -4.32 -4.52
N VAL A 388 10.70 -4.75 -3.34
CA VAL A 388 11.58 -5.90 -3.18
C VAL A 388 10.75 -7.07 -2.68
N ILE A 389 10.86 -8.21 -3.37
CA ILE A 389 10.17 -9.46 -3.03
C ILE A 389 11.26 -10.49 -2.73
N TRP A 390 11.11 -11.27 -1.65
CA TRP A 390 12.05 -12.34 -1.30
C TRP A 390 11.38 -13.46 -0.51
N PRO A 391 11.89 -14.69 -0.57
CA PRO A 391 11.42 -15.77 0.28
C PRO A 391 11.56 -15.48 1.78
N GLN A 392 10.61 -15.89 2.61
CA GLN A 392 10.63 -15.64 4.05
C GLN A 392 11.88 -16.17 4.77
N TRP A 393 12.46 -17.27 4.28
CA TRP A 393 13.64 -17.91 4.86
C TRP A 393 14.97 -17.26 4.43
N SER A 394 14.93 -16.36 3.45
CA SER A 394 16.12 -15.60 3.02
C SER A 394 16.42 -14.49 4.04
N GLU A 395 17.63 -14.47 4.59
CA GLU A 395 18.08 -13.54 5.65
C GLU A 395 18.27 -12.08 5.20
N LEU A 396 17.54 -11.62 4.18
CA LEU A 396 17.60 -10.22 3.73
C LEU A 396 17.07 -9.22 4.78
N GLY A 397 16.35 -9.72 5.80
CA GLY A 397 15.77 -8.93 6.89
C GLY A 397 16.48 -9.04 8.24
N HIS A 398 17.73 -9.53 8.29
CA HIS A 398 18.53 -9.51 9.51
C HIS A 398 19.71 -8.56 9.33
N SER A 399 19.66 -7.42 10.02
CA SER A 399 20.87 -6.68 10.36
C SER A 399 21.71 -7.60 11.25
N GLY A 400 22.86 -8.08 10.74
CA GLY A 400 23.88 -8.61 11.63
C GLY A 400 24.26 -7.53 12.66
N PRO A 401 24.59 -7.90 13.91
CA PRO A 401 24.99 -6.93 14.92
C PRO A 401 26.27 -6.23 14.47
N ASP A 402 26.27 -4.91 14.56
CA ASP A 402 27.41 -4.00 14.67
C ASP A 402 28.76 -4.56 14.22
N ALA A 403 29.16 -4.25 12.99
CA ALA A 403 30.58 -4.19 12.61
C ALA A 403 31.23 -2.89 13.11
N ASP A 404 30.82 -2.40 14.28
CA ASP A 404 31.40 -1.25 14.98
C ASP A 404 32.07 -1.78 16.25
N GLY A 405 33.22 -2.44 16.05
CA GLY A 405 33.94 -3.13 17.13
C GLY A 405 35.20 -3.88 16.71
N ALA A 406 35.73 -3.64 15.51
CA ALA A 406 37.07 -4.10 15.17
C ALA A 406 38.09 -3.17 15.86
N GLU A 407 38.53 -3.59 17.05
CA GLU A 407 39.75 -3.09 17.68
C GLU A 407 40.89 -3.03 16.65
N PRO A 408 41.56 -1.88 16.45
CA PRO A 408 42.70 -1.83 15.56
C PRO A 408 43.83 -2.69 16.13
N PRO A 409 44.61 -3.40 15.29
CA PRO A 409 45.68 -4.25 15.79
C PRO A 409 46.68 -3.43 16.60
N ALA A 410 46.93 -3.90 17.83
CA ALA A 410 47.82 -3.27 18.79
C ALA A 410 49.20 -2.96 18.15
N LYS A 411 49.61 -1.69 18.23
CA LYS A 411 50.97 -1.25 17.89
C LYS A 411 51.98 -2.07 18.71
N ARG A 412 52.73 -2.95 18.05
CA ARG A 412 53.92 -3.57 18.63
C ARG A 412 54.91 -2.46 19.03
N ARG A 413 55.10 -2.27 20.33
CA ARG A 413 56.27 -1.54 20.85
C ARG A 413 57.51 -2.36 20.51
N ARG A 414 58.42 -1.77 19.74
CA ARG A 414 59.84 -2.15 19.73
C ARG A 414 60.37 -1.89 21.14
N THR A 415 60.76 -2.93 21.84
CA THR A 415 61.81 -2.84 22.86
C THR A 415 63.14 -2.93 22.12
N GLU A 416 63.95 -1.91 22.30
CA GLU A 416 65.37 -1.91 22.00
C GLU A 416 66.06 -2.91 22.93
N ASP A 417 66.87 -3.79 22.35
CA ASP A 417 68.19 -4.21 22.83
C ASP A 417 69.09 -4.35 21.59
#